data_AF-A0A2V8DHX8-F1
#
_entry.id   AF-A0A2V8DHX8-F1
#
_cell.length_a   1.000
_cell.length_b   1.000
_cell.length_c   1.000
_cell.angle_alpha   90.00
_cell.angle_beta   90.00
_cell.angle_gamma   90.00
#
_symmetry.space_group_name_H-M   'P 1'
#
loop_
_entity.id
_entity.type
_entity.pdbx_description
1 polymer ?
#
loop_
_entity_poly.entity_id
_entity_poly.type
_entity_poly.pdbx_seq_one_letter_code
_entity_poly.pdbx_strand_id
1 'polypeptide(L)'
;MAAPGSSPQTDRDLTSIAEARALAQRAKRAWLELAEFSQDRIDAVVDAMAGAATQQAETFARLAVEETGYGVVADKIQKNLFASQKVYNFIRPMKTVGVVARHEDKRVVEIAEPFGVVAAVVPSTNPTSTAIY
;
A
#
# COMPACT_ATOMS: atom_id res chain seq x y z
N MET A 1 -30.96 6.86 -31.67
CA MET A 1 -29.92 6.03 -31.02
C MET A 1 -29.90 6.42 -29.55
N ALA A 2 -30.46 5.59 -28.67
CA ALA A 2 -30.55 5.85 -27.24
C ALA A 2 -29.23 5.44 -26.56
N ALA A 3 -28.73 6.29 -25.66
CA ALA A 3 -27.53 6.02 -24.87
C ALA A 3 -27.72 4.79 -23.96
N PRO A 4 -26.67 3.98 -23.72
CA PRO A 4 -26.76 2.83 -22.83
C PRO A 4 -27.05 3.31 -21.39
N GLY A 5 -27.99 2.63 -20.75
CA GLY A 5 -28.67 3.08 -19.54
C GLY A 5 -27.75 3.37 -18.36
N SER A 6 -27.89 4.57 -17.81
CA SER A 6 -27.48 4.86 -16.44
C SER A 6 -28.51 4.27 -15.49
N SER A 7 -28.10 3.27 -14.70
CA SER A 7 -28.83 2.88 -13.49
C SER A 7 -29.04 4.14 -12.62
N PRO A 8 -30.18 4.30 -11.92
CA PRO A 8 -30.37 5.43 -11.03
C PRO A 8 -29.29 5.38 -9.93
N GLN A 9 -28.46 6.43 -9.87
CA GLN A 9 -27.45 6.62 -8.84
C GLN A 9 -28.14 6.80 -7.48
N THR A 10 -27.74 5.98 -6.52
CA THR A 10 -28.17 5.98 -5.12
C THR A 10 -27.30 6.93 -4.31
N ASP A 11 -27.80 7.50 -3.21
CA ASP A 11 -26.97 8.38 -2.35
C ASP A 11 -25.67 7.70 -1.88
N ARG A 12 -25.65 6.37 -1.74
CA ARG A 12 -24.46 5.60 -1.36
C ARG A 12 -23.39 5.60 -2.45
N ASP A 13 -23.74 5.44 -3.72
CA ASP A 13 -22.75 5.42 -4.81
C ASP A 13 -22.15 6.82 -5.04
N LEU A 14 -22.98 7.87 -4.99
CA LEU A 14 -22.53 9.26 -5.06
C LEU A 14 -21.56 9.58 -3.91
N THR A 15 -21.89 9.14 -2.70
CA THR A 15 -21.04 9.32 -1.52
C THR A 15 -19.69 8.60 -1.69
N SER A 16 -19.71 7.35 -2.15
CA SER A 16 -18.48 6.56 -2.38
C SER A 16 -17.57 7.17 -3.45
N ILE A 17 -18.14 7.65 -4.56
CA ILE A 17 -17.39 8.34 -5.63
C ILE A 17 -16.76 9.64 -5.10
N ALA A 18 -17.52 10.42 -4.33
CA ALA A 18 -17.03 11.65 -3.73
C ALA A 18 -15.88 11.39 -2.74
N GLU A 19 -16.02 10.36 -1.91
CA GLU A 19 -14.98 9.93 -0.97
C GLU A 19 -13.70 9.48 -1.68
N ALA A 20 -13.82 8.61 -2.70
CA ALA A 20 -12.68 8.15 -3.48
C ALA A 20 -11.93 9.32 -4.14
N ARG A 21 -12.66 10.29 -4.71
CA ARG A 21 -12.07 11.50 -5.28
C ARG A 21 -11.32 12.32 -4.23
N ALA A 22 -11.92 12.51 -3.05
CA ALA A 22 -11.32 13.27 -1.96
C ALA A 22 -10.05 12.57 -1.43
N LEU A 23 -10.07 11.25 -1.27
CA LEU A 23 -8.92 10.43 -0.88
C LEU A 23 -7.79 10.53 -1.91
N ALA A 24 -8.09 10.36 -3.20
CA ALA A 24 -7.09 10.45 -4.27
C ALA A 24 -6.42 11.84 -4.32
N GLN A 25 -7.18 12.91 -4.11
CA GLN A 25 -6.64 14.27 -4.05
C GLN A 25 -5.75 14.49 -2.82
N ARG A 26 -6.14 13.95 -1.65
CA ARG A 26 -5.30 13.99 -0.44
C ARG A 26 -4.01 13.20 -0.64
N ALA A 27 -4.11 11.99 -1.18
CA ALA A 27 -2.96 11.14 -1.49
C ALA A 27 -1.99 11.82 -2.46
N LYS A 28 -2.51 12.50 -3.50
CA LYS A 28 -1.66 13.25 -4.44
C LYS A 28 -0.86 14.36 -3.73
N ARG A 29 -1.48 15.10 -2.81
CA ARG A 29 -0.78 16.15 -2.05
C ARG A 29 0.30 15.55 -1.14
N ALA A 30 -0.03 14.50 -0.41
CA ALA A 30 0.93 13.81 0.44
C ALA A 30 2.08 13.19 -0.35
N TRP A 31 1.81 12.63 -1.54
CA TRP A 31 2.83 12.09 -2.42
C TRP A 31 3.83 13.15 -2.88
N LEU A 32 3.38 14.37 -3.22
CA LEU A 32 4.28 15.45 -3.62
C LEU A 32 5.26 15.81 -2.49
N GLU A 33 4.84 15.76 -1.24
CA GLU A 33 5.73 15.97 -0.09
C GLU A 33 6.65 14.78 0.14
N LEU A 34 6.13 13.56 0.00
CA LEU A 34 6.89 12.31 0.18
C LEU A 34 7.98 12.14 -0.90
N ALA A 35 7.74 12.60 -2.12
CA ALA A 35 8.68 12.53 -3.25
C ALA A 35 9.98 13.32 -2.99
N GLU A 36 9.95 14.31 -2.11
CA GLU A 36 11.11 15.13 -1.73
C GLU A 36 11.91 14.52 -0.57
N PHE A 37 11.51 13.35 -0.05
CA PHE A 37 12.21 12.74 1.08
C PHE A 37 13.50 12.06 0.63
N SER A 38 14.52 12.11 1.50
CA SER A 38 15.73 11.31 1.32
C SER A 38 15.45 9.82 1.57
N GLN A 39 16.36 8.95 1.10
CA GLN A 39 16.30 7.52 1.36
C GLN A 39 16.14 7.23 2.86
N ASP A 40 16.95 7.85 3.72
CA ASP A 40 16.86 7.62 5.18
C ASP A 40 15.50 8.00 5.78
N ARG A 41 14.84 9.03 5.25
CA ARG A 41 13.50 9.42 5.71
C ARG A 41 12.44 8.44 5.22
N ILE A 42 12.54 7.97 3.97
CA ILE A 42 11.65 6.91 3.45
C ILE A 42 11.84 5.63 4.26
N ASP A 43 13.09 5.22 4.48
CA ASP A 43 13.43 4.05 5.28
C ASP A 43 12.84 4.15 6.69
N ALA A 44 12.98 5.30 7.37
CA ALA A 44 12.40 5.50 8.70
C ALA A 44 10.87 5.38 8.74
N VAL A 45 10.17 5.85 7.69
CA VAL A 45 8.71 5.69 7.57
C VAL A 45 8.35 4.22 7.40
N VAL A 46 9.05 3.51 6.51
CA VAL A 46 8.81 2.08 6.25
C VAL A 46 9.13 1.23 7.49
N ASP A 47 10.21 1.54 8.20
CA ASP A 47 10.61 0.89 9.46
C ASP A 47 9.49 1.02 10.51
N ALA A 48 8.92 2.23 10.67
CA ALA A 48 7.82 2.48 11.58
C ALA A 48 6.53 1.74 11.18
N MET A 49 6.20 1.73 9.88
CA MET A 49 5.03 1.02 9.35
C MET A 49 5.14 -0.49 9.59
N ALA A 50 6.28 -1.09 9.27
CA ALA A 50 6.55 -2.52 9.47
C ALA A 50 6.49 -2.91 10.96
N GLY A 51 7.07 -2.07 11.83
CA GLY A 51 7.03 -2.27 13.28
C GLY A 51 5.60 -2.23 13.84
N ALA A 52 4.81 -1.23 13.45
CA ALA A 52 3.42 -1.11 13.88
C ALA A 52 2.55 -2.28 13.38
N ALA A 53 2.72 -2.69 12.11
CA ALA A 53 2.00 -3.82 11.55
C ALA A 53 2.36 -5.14 12.24
N THR A 54 3.64 -5.34 12.58
CA THR A 54 4.10 -6.51 13.33
C THR A 54 3.43 -6.59 14.70
N GLN A 55 3.35 -5.48 15.44
CA GLN A 55 2.71 -5.44 16.76
C GLN A 55 1.21 -5.74 16.70
N GLN A 56 0.54 -5.38 15.60
CA GLN A 56 -0.91 -5.57 15.41
C GLN A 56 -1.28 -6.85 14.66
N ALA A 57 -0.31 -7.72 14.33
CA ALA A 57 -0.53 -8.89 13.48
C ALA A 57 -1.67 -9.80 13.98
N GLU A 58 -1.78 -10.00 15.30
CA GLU A 58 -2.84 -10.78 15.92
C GLU A 58 -4.20 -10.08 15.90
N THR A 59 -4.24 -8.79 16.27
CA THR A 59 -5.47 -7.99 16.22
C THR A 59 -6.08 -8.01 14.83
N PHE A 60 -5.27 -7.76 13.81
CA PHE A 60 -5.70 -7.77 12.41
C PHE A 60 -6.16 -9.16 11.95
N ALA A 61 -5.48 -10.23 12.39
CA ALA A 61 -5.89 -11.58 12.06
C ALA A 61 -7.27 -11.94 12.64
N ARG A 62 -7.54 -11.54 13.89
CA ARG A 62 -8.85 -11.76 14.53
C ARG A 62 -9.96 -10.99 13.82
N LEU A 63 -9.75 -9.69 13.57
CA LEU A 63 -10.69 -8.85 12.81
C LEU A 63 -11.03 -9.45 11.45
N ALA A 64 -10.01 -9.89 10.70
CA ALA A 64 -10.23 -10.47 9.38
C ALA A 64 -11.03 -11.78 9.42
N VAL A 65 -10.82 -12.65 10.42
CA VAL A 65 -11.62 -13.87 10.57
C VAL A 65 -13.05 -13.54 11.02
N GLU A 66 -13.21 -12.63 11.97
CA GLU A 66 -14.51 -12.22 12.50
C GLU A 66 -15.39 -11.60 11.42
N GLU A 67 -14.85 -10.69 10.62
CA GLU A 67 -15.60 -9.97 9.58
C GLU A 67 -15.91 -10.86 8.36
N THR A 68 -14.94 -11.67 7.92
CA THR A 68 -15.08 -12.43 6.65
C THR A 68 -15.57 -13.85 6.83
N GLY A 69 -15.41 -14.43 8.03
CA GLY A 69 -15.63 -15.86 8.29
C GLY A 69 -14.61 -16.79 7.63
N TYR A 70 -13.53 -16.28 7.00
CA TYR A 70 -12.58 -17.09 6.23
C TYR A 70 -11.30 -17.42 6.99
N GLY A 71 -10.91 -18.71 6.95
CA GLY A 71 -9.63 -19.20 7.46
C GLY A 71 -9.56 -19.28 8.99
N VAL A 72 -8.35 -19.38 9.53
CA VAL A 72 -8.09 -19.46 10.97
C VAL A 72 -7.14 -18.36 11.41
N VAL A 73 -7.30 -17.90 12.65
CA VAL A 73 -6.54 -16.76 13.20
C VAL A 73 -5.03 -17.03 13.15
N ALA A 74 -4.58 -18.23 13.51
CA ALA A 74 -3.16 -18.59 13.53
C ALA A 74 -2.48 -18.41 12.15
N ASP A 75 -3.13 -18.87 11.07
CA ASP A 75 -2.61 -18.74 9.71
C ASP A 75 -2.59 -17.27 9.27
N LYS A 76 -3.61 -16.49 9.64
CA LYS A 76 -3.64 -15.05 9.32
C LYS A 76 -2.60 -14.26 10.11
N ILE A 77 -2.26 -14.66 11.34
CA ILE A 77 -1.13 -14.10 12.08
C ILE A 77 0.15 -14.32 11.26
N GLN A 78 0.41 -15.55 10.82
CA GLN A 78 1.60 -15.85 10.03
C GLN A 78 1.65 -15.07 8.71
N LYS A 79 0.51 -14.87 8.04
CA LYS A 79 0.42 -14.02 6.83
C LYS A 79 0.72 -12.55 7.13
N ASN A 80 0.19 -12.00 8.23
CA ASN A 80 0.46 -10.63 8.63
C ASN A 80 1.94 -10.44 9.03
N LEU A 81 2.54 -11.41 9.74
CA LEU A 81 3.96 -11.41 10.09
C LEU A 81 4.85 -11.58 8.84
N PHE A 82 4.44 -12.41 7.89
CA PHE A 82 5.13 -12.52 6.60
C PHE A 82 5.20 -11.17 5.89
N ALA A 83 4.07 -10.46 5.76
CA ALA A 83 4.03 -9.16 5.11
C ALA A 83 4.84 -8.10 5.88
N SER A 84 4.65 -8.01 7.21
CA SER A 84 5.30 -6.98 8.02
C SER A 84 6.79 -7.21 8.28
N GLN A 85 7.29 -8.45 8.21
CA GLN A 85 8.70 -8.76 8.50
C GLN A 85 9.47 -9.24 7.28
N LYS A 86 8.97 -10.25 6.57
CA LYS A 86 9.75 -10.86 5.47
C LYS A 86 9.79 -9.97 4.24
N VAL A 87 8.67 -9.36 3.87
CA VAL A 87 8.64 -8.38 2.77
C VAL A 87 9.47 -7.17 3.15
N TYR A 88 9.27 -6.65 4.38
CA TYR A 88 10.08 -5.55 4.91
C TYR A 88 11.59 -5.84 4.82
N ASN A 89 12.06 -6.97 5.36
CA ASN A 89 13.48 -7.34 5.32
C ASN A 89 14.03 -7.47 3.89
N PHE A 90 13.19 -7.88 2.94
CA PHE A 90 13.56 -7.98 1.52
C PHE A 90 13.71 -6.60 0.88
N ILE A 91 12.81 -5.66 1.16
CA ILE A 91 12.84 -4.31 0.56
C ILE A 91 13.78 -3.34 1.28
N ARG A 92 14.05 -3.56 2.57
CA ARG A 92 14.85 -2.64 3.41
C ARG A 92 16.22 -2.24 2.86
N PRO A 93 17.00 -3.11 2.19
CA PRO A 93 18.29 -2.72 1.62
C PRO A 93 18.19 -2.07 0.23
N MET A 94 17.00 -1.99 -0.37
CA MET A 94 16.82 -1.47 -1.73
C MET A 94 16.94 0.06 -1.76
N LYS A 95 17.63 0.58 -2.78
CA LYS A 95 17.63 2.02 -3.08
C LYS A 95 16.43 2.35 -3.95
N THR A 96 15.63 3.31 -3.51
CA THR A 96 14.38 3.74 -4.17
C THR A 96 14.28 5.25 -4.33
N VAL A 97 15.27 6.00 -3.86
CA VAL A 97 15.32 7.47 -3.96
C VAL A 97 16.57 7.90 -4.75
N GLY A 98 16.37 8.73 -5.78
CA GLY A 98 17.45 9.34 -6.54
C GLY A 98 18.28 8.32 -7.32
N VAL A 99 19.61 8.47 -7.34
CA VAL A 99 20.50 7.59 -8.11
C VAL A 99 20.59 6.20 -7.46
N VAL A 100 20.05 5.20 -8.14
CA VAL A 100 20.01 3.80 -7.65
C VAL A 100 21.15 2.95 -8.20
N ALA A 101 21.63 3.26 -9.42
CA ALA A 101 22.77 2.58 -10.03
C ALA A 101 23.58 3.53 -10.92
N ARG A 102 24.89 3.26 -11.03
CA ARG A 102 25.81 3.92 -11.97
C ARG A 102 26.60 2.85 -12.72
N HIS A 103 26.53 2.86 -14.04
CA HIS A 103 27.23 1.96 -14.94
C HIS A 103 28.26 2.77 -15.73
N GLU A 104 29.45 2.93 -15.16
CA GLU A 104 30.52 3.79 -15.70
C GLU A 104 31.02 3.33 -17.08
N ASP A 105 31.07 2.01 -17.31
CA ASP A 105 31.43 1.37 -18.57
C ASP A 105 30.48 1.77 -19.70
N LYS A 106 29.18 1.89 -19.38
CA LYS A 106 28.12 2.27 -20.33
C LYS A 106 27.83 3.77 -20.32
N ARG A 107 28.40 4.52 -19.37
CA ARG A 107 28.05 5.92 -19.08
C ARG A 107 26.54 6.10 -18.82
N VAL A 108 25.94 5.16 -18.09
CA VAL A 108 24.51 5.16 -17.76
C VAL A 108 24.33 5.38 -16.27
N VAL A 109 23.36 6.22 -15.90
CA VAL A 109 22.91 6.42 -14.52
C VAL A 109 21.43 6.09 -14.45
N GLU A 110 21.05 5.25 -13.48
CA GLU A 110 19.65 4.92 -13.20
C GLU A 110 19.16 5.76 -12.03
N ILE A 111 18.03 6.45 -12.24
CA ILE A 111 17.41 7.32 -11.24
C ILE A 111 16.01 6.76 -10.99
N ALA A 112 15.69 6.50 -9.72
CA ALA A 112 14.37 6.08 -9.31
C ALA A 112 13.42 7.28 -9.24
N GLU A 113 12.28 7.15 -9.89
CA GLU A 113 11.20 8.13 -9.90
C GLU A 113 9.91 7.44 -9.44
N PRO A 114 9.22 7.95 -8.40
CA PRO A 114 7.98 7.36 -7.92
C PRO A 114 6.83 7.57 -8.92
N PHE A 115 6.01 6.54 -9.14
CA PHE A 115 4.86 6.61 -10.06
C PHE A 115 3.78 7.62 -9.64
N GLY A 116 3.60 7.86 -8.34
CA GLY A 116 2.52 8.67 -7.81
C GLY A 116 1.56 7.88 -6.92
N VAL A 117 0.27 8.15 -7.06
CA VAL A 117 -0.78 7.51 -6.26
C VAL A 117 -1.13 6.15 -6.85
N VAL A 118 -1.00 5.08 -6.05
CA VAL A 118 -1.34 3.72 -6.42
C VAL A 118 -2.75 3.38 -5.94
N ALA A 119 -3.61 2.88 -6.84
CA ALA A 119 -4.91 2.33 -6.49
C ALA A 119 -4.77 0.83 -6.20
N ALA A 120 -4.95 0.44 -4.93
CA ALA A 120 -4.85 -0.95 -4.50
C ALA A 120 -6.24 -1.59 -4.35
N VAL A 121 -6.41 -2.78 -4.94
CA VAL A 121 -7.62 -3.60 -4.77
C VAL A 121 -7.32 -4.72 -3.77
N VAL A 122 -8.07 -4.76 -2.68
CA VAL A 122 -7.83 -5.67 -1.56
C VAL A 122 -8.80 -6.86 -1.62
N PRO A 123 -8.33 -8.12 -1.65
CA PRO A 123 -9.19 -9.29 -1.70
C PRO A 123 -9.68 -9.70 -0.30
N SER A 124 -10.88 -10.28 -0.23
CA SER A 124 -11.47 -10.76 1.04
C SER A 124 -10.76 -11.97 1.66
N THR A 125 -9.95 -12.71 0.89
CA THR A 125 -9.20 -13.87 1.41
C THR A 125 -8.00 -13.44 2.26
N ASN A 126 -7.36 -12.32 1.92
CA ASN A 126 -6.15 -11.80 2.55
C ASN A 126 -6.22 -10.27 2.80
N PRO A 127 -7.28 -9.77 3.47
CA PRO A 127 -7.56 -8.34 3.48
C PRO A 127 -6.47 -7.54 4.20
N THR A 128 -5.98 -8.03 5.34
CA THR A 128 -4.99 -7.32 6.16
C THR A 128 -3.57 -7.49 5.64
N SER A 129 -3.17 -8.71 5.27
CA SER A 129 -1.81 -8.96 4.80
C SER A 129 -1.53 -8.30 3.46
N THR A 130 -2.53 -8.19 2.57
CA THR A 130 -2.39 -7.45 1.30
C THR A 130 -2.37 -5.94 1.51
N ALA A 131 -2.98 -5.41 2.59
CA ALA A 131 -2.88 -3.99 2.92
C ALA A 131 -1.55 -3.61 3.61
N ILE A 132 -0.85 -4.59 4.21
CA ILE A 132 0.49 -4.41 4.81
C ILE A 132 1.60 -4.45 3.74
N TYR A 133 1.43 -5.34 2.75
CA TYR A 133 2.29 -5.44 1.56
C TYR A 133 2.24 -4.16 0.73
#